data_AF-A0A0A8XPN9-F1
#
_entry.id   AF-A0A0A8XPN9-F1
#
_cell.length_a   1.000
_cell.length_b   1.000
_cell.length_c   1.000
_cell.angle_alpha   90.00
_cell.angle_beta   90.00
_cell.angle_gamma   90.00
#
_symmetry.space_group_name_H-M   'P 1'
#
loop_
_entity.id
_entity.type
_entity.pdbx_description
1 polymer ?
#
loop_
_entity_poly.entity_id
_entity_poly.type
_entity_poly.pdbx_seq_one_letter_code
_entity_poly.pdbx_strand_id
1 'polypeptide(L)'
;MATIELYRRSTIGIRLIETLDYMVSSGTLTPELAIQVLVQFDKSMATALEAQVKSKVSIKGHLHTYRYCDNVWTFILTDATFKSEEIAETISKVKIVACDSKLLQPEQLQP
;
A
#
# COMPACT_ATOMS: atom_id res chain seq x y z
N MET A 1 8.47 14.21 5.73
CA MET A 1 7.24 13.56 5.23
C MET A 1 7.48 12.08 5.24
N ALA A 2 6.88 11.35 6.17
CA ALA A 2 6.87 9.89 6.09
C ALA A 2 5.94 9.51 4.94
N THR A 3 6.50 9.11 3.79
CA THR A 3 5.69 8.56 2.69
C THR A 3 5.40 7.11 3.00
N ILE A 4 4.14 6.70 2.86
CA ILE A 4 3.77 5.30 3.03
C ILE A 4 4.33 4.50 1.85
N GLU A 5 5.46 3.82 2.08
CA GLU A 5 6.07 2.92 1.07
C GLU A 5 5.31 1.59 0.94
N LEU A 6 4.23 1.39 1.72
CA LEU A 6 3.41 0.17 1.74
C LEU A 6 2.97 -0.23 0.31
N TYR A 7 2.58 0.75 -0.50
CA TYR A 7 2.06 0.52 -1.84
C TYR A 7 3.12 0.09 -2.86
N ARG A 8 4.41 0.21 -2.54
CA ARG A 8 5.48 -0.33 -3.39
C ARG A 8 5.42 -1.87 -3.50
N ARG A 9 4.80 -2.53 -2.52
CA ARG A 9 4.56 -3.99 -2.53
C ARG A 9 3.29 -4.41 -3.28
N SER A 10 2.50 -3.46 -3.77
CA SER A 10 1.38 -3.77 -4.66
C SER A 10 1.89 -4.25 -6.01
N THR A 11 1.04 -4.90 -6.82
CA THR A 11 1.43 -5.34 -8.17
C THR A 11 1.97 -4.20 -9.02
N ILE A 12 1.33 -3.02 -8.99
CA ILE A 12 1.80 -1.85 -9.74
C ILE A 12 3.14 -1.33 -9.21
N GLY A 13 3.33 -1.29 -7.89
CA GLY A 13 4.59 -0.88 -7.28
C GLY A 13 5.75 -1.82 -7.60
N ILE A 14 5.50 -3.13 -7.57
CA ILE A 14 6.51 -4.15 -7.93
C ILE A 14 6.91 -3.99 -9.40
N ARG A 15 5.96 -3.83 -10.32
CA ARG A 15 6.27 -3.64 -11.75
C ARG A 15 7.04 -2.35 -12.01
N LEU A 16 6.74 -1.28 -11.27
CA LEU A 16 7.50 -0.04 -11.35
C LEU A 16 8.95 -0.25 -10.89
N ILE A 17 9.17 -0.90 -9.74
CA ILE A 17 10.52 -1.18 -9.22
C ILE A 17 11.31 -2.04 -10.22
N GLU A 18 10.73 -3.14 -10.71
CA GLU A 18 11.39 -4.01 -11.70
C GLU A 18 11.81 -3.24 -12.97
N THR A 19 10.96 -2.31 -13.42
CA THR A 19 11.25 -1.47 -14.59
C THR A 19 12.36 -0.48 -14.32
N LEU A 20 12.33 0.18 -13.15
CA LEU A 20 13.37 1.12 -12.73
C LEU A 20 14.71 0.42 -12.57
N ASP A 21 14.74 -0.76 -11.95
CA ASP A 21 15.94 -1.57 -11.78
C ASP A 21 16.55 -1.95 -13.15
N TYR A 22 15.70 -2.35 -14.11
CA TYR A 22 16.15 -2.61 -15.47
C TYR A 22 16.79 -1.37 -16.11
N MET A 23 16.14 -0.20 -16.04
CA MET A 23 16.65 1.05 -16.61
C MET A 23 17.94 1.55 -15.95
N VAL A 24 18.12 1.27 -14.66
CA VAL A 24 19.38 1.55 -13.95
C VAL A 24 20.47 0.59 -14.44
N SER A 25 20.15 -0.70 -14.58
CA SER A 25 21.11 -1.70 -15.05
C SER A 25 21.56 -1.47 -16.50
N SER A 26 20.70 -0.92 -17.35
CA SER A 26 21.02 -0.54 -18.73
C SER A 26 21.76 0.80 -18.84
N GLY A 27 22.02 1.49 -17.72
CA GLY A 27 22.66 2.81 -17.69
C GLY A 27 21.78 3.94 -18.23
N THR A 28 20.48 3.72 -18.40
CA THR A 28 19.53 4.72 -18.89
C THR A 28 19.10 5.69 -17.80
N LEU A 29 19.01 5.23 -16.55
CA LEU A 29 18.72 6.04 -15.37
C LEU A 29 19.83 5.91 -14.33
N THR A 30 20.04 6.97 -13.56
CA THR A 30 20.87 6.87 -12.36
C THR A 30 20.06 6.29 -11.19
N PRO A 31 20.70 5.60 -10.23
CA PRO A 31 20.03 5.10 -9.04
C PRO A 31 19.28 6.19 -8.25
N GLU A 32 19.86 7.40 -8.17
CA GLU A 32 19.27 8.52 -7.44
C GLU A 32 17.95 8.97 -8.07
N LEU A 33 17.88 9.01 -9.41
CA LEU A 33 16.67 9.37 -10.13
C LEU A 33 15.59 8.29 -9.97
N ALA A 34 15.95 7.01 -10.00
CA ALA A 34 15.02 5.92 -9.74
C ALA A 34 14.37 6.03 -8.34
N ILE A 35 15.15 6.37 -7.32
CA ILE A 35 14.63 6.62 -5.96
C ILE A 35 13.66 7.80 -5.95
N GLN A 36 13.97 8.90 -6.65
CA GLN A 36 13.05 10.05 -6.75
C GLN A 36 11.72 9.67 -7.40
N VAL A 37 11.74 8.81 -8.43
CA VAL A 37 10.51 8.28 -9.04
C VAL A 37 9.69 7.47 -8.05
N LEU A 38 10.32 6.62 -7.23
CA LEU A 38 9.63 5.86 -6.18
C LEU A 38 9.00 6.75 -5.11
N VAL A 39 9.71 7.80 -4.68
CA VAL A 39 9.16 8.80 -3.74
C VAL A 39 7.95 9.52 -4.35
N GLN A 40 8.00 9.83 -5.65
CA GLN A 40 6.87 10.45 -6.33
C GLN A 40 5.69 9.46 -6.48
N PHE A 41 5.98 8.19 -6.74
CA PHE A 41 4.97 7.13 -6.78
C PHE A 41 4.22 7.03 -5.44
N ASP A 42 4.92 7.03 -4.30
CA ASP A 42 4.26 6.93 -2.99
C ASP A 42 3.27 8.08 -2.76
N LYS A 43 3.65 9.31 -3.14
CA LYS A 43 2.79 10.49 -3.04
C LYS A 43 1.58 10.37 -3.96
N SER A 44 1.81 10.07 -5.23
CA SER A 44 0.76 9.97 -6.25
C SER A 44 -0.25 8.87 -5.91
N MET A 45 0.21 7.73 -5.38
CA MET A 45 -0.66 6.63 -5.00
C MET A 45 -1.57 7.00 -3.83
N ALA A 46 -1.02 7.64 -2.79
CA ALA A 46 -1.80 8.08 -1.63
C ALA A 46 -2.90 9.07 -2.06
N THR A 47 -2.54 10.08 -2.85
CA THR A 47 -3.49 11.08 -3.37
C THR A 47 -4.56 10.47 -4.26
N ALA A 48 -4.19 9.55 -5.16
CA ALA A 48 -5.15 8.91 -6.05
C ALA A 48 -6.17 8.05 -5.29
N LEU A 49 -5.72 7.28 -4.30
CA LEU A 49 -6.60 6.47 -3.46
C LEU A 49 -7.58 7.33 -2.65
N GLU A 50 -7.13 8.45 -2.10
CA GLU A 50 -7.98 9.36 -1.32
C GLU A 50 -8.98 10.12 -2.21
N ALA A 51 -8.54 10.66 -3.34
CA ALA A 51 -9.36 11.55 -4.17
C ALA A 51 -10.31 10.79 -5.12
N GLN A 52 -9.89 9.64 -5.64
CA GLN A 52 -10.58 8.98 -6.75
C GLN A 52 -11.37 7.73 -6.32
N VAL A 53 -10.98 7.04 -5.24
CA VAL A 53 -11.62 5.78 -4.84
C VAL A 53 -12.70 6.03 -3.81
N LYS A 54 -13.97 5.78 -4.19
CA LYS A 54 -15.15 5.92 -3.30
C LYS A 54 -15.79 4.59 -2.92
N SER A 55 -15.37 3.50 -3.57
CA SER A 55 -15.93 2.17 -3.39
C SER A 55 -15.69 1.66 -1.97
N LYS A 56 -16.70 1.01 -1.40
CA LYS A 56 -16.63 0.41 -0.06
C LYS A 56 -16.66 -1.10 -0.17
N VAL A 57 -15.86 -1.76 0.66
CA VAL A 57 -15.79 -3.22 0.74
C VAL A 57 -15.99 -3.65 2.19
N SER A 58 -16.83 -4.66 2.40
CA SER A 58 -17.01 -5.34 3.67
C SER A 58 -16.21 -6.64 3.66
N ILE A 59 -15.48 -6.91 4.74
CA ILE A 59 -14.66 -8.11 4.90
C ILE A 59 -15.19 -8.87 6.12
N LYS A 60 -15.47 -10.16 5.96
CA LYS A 60 -15.85 -11.07 7.05
C LYS A 60 -15.01 -12.34 6.95
N GLY A 61 -14.49 -12.84 8.05
CA GLY A 61 -13.70 -14.07 8.07
C GLY A 61 -13.24 -14.40 9.48
N HIS A 62 -12.49 -15.49 9.62
CA HIS A 62 -11.94 -15.92 10.89
C HIS A 62 -10.55 -15.31 11.11
N LEU A 63 -10.34 -14.61 12.22
CA LEU A 63 -9.04 -14.07 12.56
C LEU A 63 -8.09 -15.19 13.01
N HIS A 64 -7.05 -15.46 12.23
CA HIS A 64 -6.04 -16.45 12.55
C HIS A 64 -4.95 -15.88 13.48
N THR A 65 -4.42 -14.70 13.15
CA THR A 65 -3.45 -13.98 14.01
C THR A 65 -3.47 -12.49 13.69
N TYR A 66 -3.06 -11.68 14.65
CA TYR A 66 -2.83 -10.24 14.47
C TYR A 66 -1.48 -9.81 15.08
N ARG A 67 -0.96 -8.67 14.62
CA ARG A 67 0.22 -8.00 15.18
C ARG A 67 0.07 -6.50 15.01
N TYR A 68 0.45 -5.76 16.04
CA TYR A 68 0.66 -4.32 15.98
C TYR A 68 2.09 -3.98 16.39
N CYS A 69 2.81 -3.28 15.53
CA CYS A 69 4.19 -2.85 15.75
C CYS A 69 4.46 -1.65 14.84
N ASP A 70 5.16 -0.63 15.34
CA ASP A 70 5.54 0.58 14.59
C ASP A 70 4.39 1.26 13.85
N ASN A 71 3.22 1.39 14.51
CA ASN A 71 2.00 1.95 13.93
C ASN A 71 1.45 1.20 12.70
N VAL A 72 1.88 -0.05 12.51
CA VAL A 72 1.39 -0.94 11.46
C VAL A 72 0.64 -2.12 12.08
N TRP A 73 -0.61 -2.27 11.67
CA TRP A 73 -1.41 -3.46 11.93
C TRP A 73 -1.20 -4.50 10.83
N THR A 74 -1.01 -5.75 11.22
CA THR A 74 -1.06 -6.90 10.32
C THR A 74 -2.06 -7.91 10.83
N PHE A 75 -3.02 -8.28 10.00
CA PHE A 75 -4.00 -9.33 10.28
C PHE A 75 -3.84 -10.45 9.26
N ILE A 76 -4.01 -11.69 9.71
CA ILE A 76 -4.16 -12.85 8.82
C ILE A 76 -5.56 -13.42 9.10
N LEU A 77 -6.40 -13.43 8.07
CA LEU A 77 -7.74 -14.02 8.14
C LEU A 77 -7.78 -15.32 7.34
N THR A 78 -8.58 -16.27 7.78
CA THR A 78 -8.95 -17.48 7.03
C THR A 78 -10.44 -17.43 6.67
N ASP A 79 -10.80 -18.04 5.53
CA ASP A 79 -12.16 -18.06 4.98
C ASP A 79 -12.78 -16.65 4.93
N ALA A 80 -12.04 -15.72 4.34
CA ALA A 80 -12.40 -14.32 4.26
C ALA A 80 -13.29 -14.05 3.04
N THR A 81 -14.54 -13.66 3.29
CA THR A 81 -15.48 -13.17 2.30
C THR A 81 -15.36 -11.65 2.15
N PHE A 82 -15.05 -11.22 0.93
CA PHE A 82 -15.04 -9.83 0.50
C PHE A 82 -16.35 -9.52 -0.22
N LYS A 83 -17.07 -8.49 0.21
CA LYS A 83 -18.33 -8.06 -0.39
C LYS A 83 -18.30 -6.57 -0.73
N SER A 84 -18.49 -6.25 -2.02
CA SER A 84 -18.74 -4.91 -2.55
C SER A 84 -20.10 -4.88 -3.26
N GLU A 85 -20.45 -3.77 -3.91
CA GLU A 85 -21.67 -3.66 -4.72
C GLU A 85 -21.68 -4.62 -5.92
N GLU A 86 -20.50 -4.94 -6.45
CA GLU A 86 -20.34 -5.70 -7.70
C GLU A 86 -19.79 -7.11 -7.46
N ILE A 87 -19.09 -7.35 -6.34
CA ILE A 87 -18.31 -8.56 -6.12
C ILE A 87 -18.61 -9.16 -4.74
N ALA A 88 -18.81 -10.47 -4.70
CA ALA A 88 -18.88 -11.26 -3.47
C ALA A 88 -18.01 -12.52 -3.64
N GLU A 89 -16.80 -12.51 -3.11
CA GLU A 89 -15.84 -13.59 -3.24
C GLU A 89 -15.33 -14.05 -1.89
N THR A 90 -15.05 -15.36 -1.77
CA THR A 90 -14.49 -15.95 -0.55
C THR A 90 -13.12 -16.52 -0.85
N ILE A 91 -12.13 -16.11 -0.05
CA ILE A 91 -10.72 -16.47 -0.20
C ILE A 91 -10.27 -17.24 1.04
N SER A 92 -9.57 -18.35 0.85
CA SER A 92 -9.15 -19.24 1.94
C SER A 92 -8.24 -18.56 2.96
N LYS A 93 -7.35 -17.66 2.52
CA LYS A 93 -6.43 -16.94 3.40
C LYS A 93 -6.08 -15.57 2.83
N VAL A 94 -6.15 -14.54 3.67
CA VAL A 94 -5.75 -13.17 3.30
C VAL A 94 -4.89 -12.53 4.39
N LYS A 95 -3.92 -11.72 3.96
CA LYS A 95 -3.10 -10.88 4.82
C LYS A 95 -3.49 -9.42 4.60
N ILE A 96 -3.92 -8.74 5.67
CA ILE A 96 -4.23 -7.32 5.67
C ILE A 96 -3.09 -6.59 6.38
N VAL A 97 -2.53 -5.58 5.74
CA VAL A 97 -1.53 -4.68 6.34
C VAL A 97 -2.10 -3.27 6.30
N ALA A 98 -2.21 -2.63 7.45
CA ALA A 98 -2.78 -1.30 7.59
C ALA A 98 -1.83 -0.40 8.39
N CYS A 99 -1.50 0.75 7.81
CA CYS A 99 -0.72 1.79 8.48
C CYS A 99 -1.66 2.85 9.07
N ASP A 100 -1.28 3.46 10.19
CA ASP A 100 -2.02 4.60 10.74
C ASP A 100 -2.05 5.76 9.73
N SER A 101 -3.24 6.31 9.47
CA SER A 101 -3.43 7.44 8.55
C SER A 101 -2.79 8.72 9.05
N LYS A 102 -2.48 8.82 10.35
CA LYS A 102 -1.68 9.93 10.91
C LYS A 102 -0.28 10.00 10.31
N LEU A 103 0.25 8.88 9.79
CA LEU A 103 1.53 8.86 9.09
C LEU A 103 1.48 9.59 7.73
N LEU A 104 0.29 9.81 7.16
CA LEU A 104 0.09 10.57 5.93
C LEU A 104 -0.02 12.08 6.17
N GLN A 105 -0.20 12.51 7.42
CA GLN A 105 -0.27 13.93 7.75
C GLN A 105 1.17 14.47 7.80
N PRO A 106 1.50 15.57 7.11
CA PRO A 106 2.71 16.30 7.42
C PRO A 106 2.64 16.69 8.90
N GLU A 107 3.68 16.40 9.69
CA GLU A 107 3.80 16.90 11.06
C GLU A 107 3.38 18.37 11.06
N GLN A 108 2.20 18.65 11.60
CA GLN A 108 1.87 20.00 11.99
C GLN A 108 2.82 20.28 13.14
N LEU A 109 3.88 21.04 12.85
CA LEU A 109 4.69 21.69 13.86
C LEU A 109 3.70 22.43 14.79
N GLN A 110 3.37 21.83 15.92
CA GLN A 110 2.64 22.53 16.96
C GLN A 110 3.62 23.55 17.58
N PRO A 111 3.17 24.79 17.82
CA PRO A 111 3.98 25.82 18.46
C PRO A 111 4.38 25.44 19.90
#